data_AF-A0A2V8YD14-F1
#
_entry.id   AF-A0A2V8YD14-F1
#
_cell.length_a   1.000
_cell.length_b   1.000
_cell.length_c   1.000
_cell.angle_alpha   90.00
_cell.angle_beta   90.00
_cell.angle_gamma   90.00
#
_symmetry.space_group_name_H-M   'P 1'
#
loop_
_entity.id
_entity.type
_entity.pdbx_description
1 polymer ?
#
loop_
_entity_poly.entity_id
_entity_poly.type
_entity_poly.pdbx_seq_one_letter_code
_entity_poly.pdbx_strand_id
1 'polypeptide(L)' 'MYHYDPSLALEELQEDALLPHPVKLRDMILRTKLDPSNAQLLNHDFQDYLARFGELQKLGRGILERLAAGQRKAS' A
#
# COMPACT_ATOMS: atom_id res chain seq x y z
N MET A 1 15.42 9.54 -9.72
CA MET A 1 14.38 10.11 -10.62
C MET A 1 14.52 9.47 -11.99
N TYR A 2 13.81 8.36 -12.22
CA TYR A 2 13.37 7.81 -13.51
C TYR A 2 12.30 6.74 -13.16
N HIS A 3 11.07 7.18 -12.90
CA HIS A 3 9.98 6.35 -12.36
C HIS A 3 9.13 5.65 -13.44
N TYR A 4 9.71 5.36 -14.62
CA TYR A 4 9.00 4.72 -15.75
C TYR A 4 9.61 3.37 -16.14
N ASP A 5 10.35 2.74 -15.23
CA ASP A 5 10.71 1.33 -15.38
C ASP A 5 9.73 0.46 -14.57
N PRO A 6 8.84 -0.29 -15.24
CA PRO A 6 7.84 -1.11 -14.55
C PRO A 6 8.47 -2.28 -13.78
N SER A 7 9.68 -2.73 -14.12
CA SER A 7 10.40 -3.75 -13.36
C SER A 7 10.88 -3.19 -12.02
N LEU A 8 11.47 -1.98 -12.04
CA LEU A 8 11.89 -1.29 -10.81
C LEU A 8 10.68 -0.93 -9.93
N ALA A 9 9.59 -0.44 -10.52
CA ALA A 9 8.37 -0.15 -9.76
C ALA A 9 7.72 -1.42 -9.17
N LEU A 10 7.87 -2.58 -9.84
CA LEU A 10 7.42 -3.88 -9.32
C LEU A 10 8.27 -4.33 -8.12
N GLU A 11 9.58 -4.14 -8.19
CA GLU A 11 10.49 -4.37 -7.06
C GLU A 11 10.16 -3.45 -5.88
N GLU A 12 9.96 -2.14 -6.10
CA GLU A 12 9.57 -1.19 -5.06
C GLU A 12 8.23 -1.56 -4.40
N LEU A 13 7.24 -2.04 -5.19
CA LEU A 13 5.96 -2.52 -4.65
C LEU A 13 6.13 -3.80 -3.81
N GLN A 14 7.12 -4.62 -4.11
CA GLN A 14 7.47 -5.80 -3.33
C GLN A 14 8.27 -5.46 -2.06
N GLU A 15 9.08 -4.39 -2.07
CA GLU A 15 9.99 -4.05 -0.97
C GLU A 15 9.36 -3.31 0.21
N ASP A 16 8.35 -2.46 0.02
CA ASP A 16 7.48 -1.97 1.10
C ASP A 16 6.38 -1.13 0.48
N ALA A 17 5.13 -1.28 0.94
CA ALA A 17 4.05 -0.45 0.43
C ALA A 17 4.35 1.04 0.64
N LEU A 18 4.14 1.86 -0.40
CA LEU A 18 4.24 3.32 -0.31
C LEU A 18 3.23 3.94 0.68
N LEU A 19 2.23 3.17 1.12
CA LEU A 19 1.29 3.50 2.19
C LEU A 19 1.80 2.97 3.55
N PRO A 20 1.51 3.64 4.69
CA PRO A 20 1.96 3.18 5.99
C PRO A 20 1.61 1.71 6.27
N HIS A 21 2.60 0.85 6.47
CA HIS A 21 2.36 -0.57 6.69
C HIS A 21 1.30 -0.80 7.80
N PRO A 22 0.24 -1.62 7.58
CA PRO A 22 -0.88 -1.72 8.52
C PRO A 22 -0.47 -2.10 9.95
N VAL A 23 0.57 -2.93 10.12
CA VAL A 23 1.13 -3.25 11.43
C VAL A 23 1.68 -2.01 12.14
N LYS A 24 2.43 -1.15 11.44
CA LYS A 24 2.98 0.09 12.00
C LYS A 24 1.84 1.05 12.35
N LEU A 25 0.82 1.14 11.50
CA LEU A 25 -0.36 1.97 11.76
C LEU A 25 -1.15 1.48 12.97
N ARG A 26 -1.35 0.17 13.13
CA ARG A 26 -1.99 -0.43 14.30
C ARG A 26 -1.23 -0.12 15.59
N ASP A 27 0.10 -0.26 15.58
CA ASP A 27 0.94 0.04 16.73
C ASP A 27 0.84 1.52 17.14
N MET A 28 0.83 2.45 16.16
CA MET A 28 0.60 3.88 16.43
C MET A 28 -0.77 4.15 17.07
N ILE A 29 -1.84 3.48 16.60
CA ILE A 29 -3.18 3.58 17.20
C ILE A 29 -3.15 3.11 18.67
N LEU A 30 -2.53 1.96 18.94
CA LEU A 30 -2.47 1.38 20.30
C LEU A 30 -1.63 2.20 21.28
N ARG A 31 -0.64 2.97 20.79
CA ARG A 31 0.20 3.85 21.63
C ARG A 31 -0.42 5.23 21.89
N THR A 32 -1.49 5.57 21.18
CA THR A 32 -2.15 6.87 21.31
C THR A 32 -3.20 6.81 22.41
N LYS A 33 -3.17 7.77 23.35
CA LYS A 33 -4.26 7.91 24.33
C LYS A 33 -5.49 8.47 23.62
N LEU A 34 -6.53 7.66 23.52
CA LEU A 34 -7.82 8.00 22.91
C LEU A 34 -8.94 7.77 23.92
N ASP A 35 -9.98 8.60 23.89
CA ASP A 35 -11.24 8.26 24.54
C ASP A 35 -11.95 7.10 23.79
N PRO A 36 -12.90 6.41 24.43
CA PRO A 36 -13.53 5.22 23.86
C PRO A 36 -14.19 5.44 22.49
N SER A 37 -14.82 6.60 22.29
CA SER A 37 -15.53 6.91 21.03
C SER A 37 -14.54 7.12 19.89
N ASN A 38 -13.47 7.88 20.13
CA ASN A 38 -12.41 8.07 19.14
C ASN A 38 -11.64 6.77 18.86
N ALA A 39 -11.40 5.93 19.87
CA ALA A 39 -10.78 4.63 19.67
C ALA A 39 -11.63 3.71 18.78
N GLN A 40 -12.95 3.72 18.94
CA GLN A 40 -13.86 2.91 18.13
C GLN A 40 -13.89 3.39 16.67
N LEU A 41 -13.97 4.70 16.43
CA LEU A 41 -13.93 5.29 15.09
C LEU A 41 -12.61 4.96 14.38
N LEU A 42 -11.48 5.20 15.05
CA LEU A 42 -10.16 4.95 14.48
C LEU A 42 -9.92 3.46 14.19
N ASN A 43 -10.52 2.56 14.98
CA ASN A 43 -10.49 1.14 14.72
C ASN A 43 -11.32 0.76 13.49
N HIS A 44 -12.47 1.40 13.25
CA HIS A 44 -13.26 1.19 12.04
C HIS A 44 -12.49 1.64 10.79
N ASP A 45 -11.94 2.86 10.82
CA ASP A 45 -11.11 3.39 9.72
C ASP A 45 -9.89 2.50 9.45
N PHE A 46 -9.27 1.96 10.50
CA PHE A 46 -8.15 1.02 10.37
C PHE A 46 -8.54 -0.29 9.68
N GLN A 47 -9.73 -0.84 9.95
CA GLN A 47 -10.18 -2.08 9.30
C GLN A 47 -10.43 -1.83 7.80
N ASP A 48 -11.06 -0.71 7.46
CA ASP A 48 -11.27 -0.30 6.07
C ASP A 48 -9.94 -0.08 5.35
N TYR A 49 -8.98 0.57 6.01
CA TYR A 49 -7.63 0.74 5.51
C TYR A 49 -6.95 -0.62 5.24
N LEU A 50 -6.98 -1.54 6.20
CA LEU A 50 -6.37 -2.86 6.07
C LEU A 50 -6.96 -3.66 4.90
N ALA A 51 -8.29 -3.65 4.75
CA ALA A 51 -8.97 -4.32 3.65
C ALA A 51 -8.54 -3.76 2.29
N ARG A 52 -8.49 -2.42 2.16
CA ARG A 52 -8.12 -1.75 0.91
C ARG A 52 -6.62 -1.85 0.60
N PHE A 53 -5.77 -1.90 1.62
CA PHE A 53 -4.32 -1.98 1.45
C PHE A 53 -3.91 -3.22 0.65
N GLY A 54 -4.42 -4.40 1.03
CA GLY A 54 -4.13 -5.64 0.31
C GLY A 54 -4.67 -5.65 -1.11
N GLU A 55 -5.88 -5.11 -1.33
CA GLU A 55 -6.49 -5.03 -2.66
C GLU A 55 -5.73 -4.07 -3.59
N LEU A 56 -5.30 -2.92 -3.08
CA LEU A 56 -4.49 -1.97 -3.84
C LEU A 56 -3.12 -2.54 -4.20
N GLN A 57 -2.47 -3.27 -3.27
CA GLN A 57 -1.20 -3.96 -3.56
C GLN A 57 -1.35 -5.00 -4.67
N LYS A 58 -2.39 -5.85 -4.62
CA LYS A 58 -2.65 -6.84 -5.67
C LYS A 58 -2.91 -6.18 -7.01
N LEU A 59 -3.73 -5.12 -7.03
CA LEU A 59 -4.05 -4.38 -8.24
C LEU A 59 -2.80 -3.75 -8.86
N GLY A 60 -2.01 -3.04 -8.06
CA GLY A 60 -0.76 -2.43 -8.49
C GLY A 60 0.20 -3.45 -9.07
N ARG A 61 0.37 -4.60 -8.39
CA ARG A 61 1.23 -5.69 -8.86
C ARG A 61 0.77 -6.21 -10.21
N GLY A 62 -0.53 -6.49 -10.37
CA GLY A 62 -1.08 -7.00 -11.62
C GLY A 62 -0.94 -6.02 -12.80
N ILE A 63 -0.97 -4.71 -12.54
CA ILE A 63 -0.70 -3.69 -13.57
C ILE A 63 0.79 -3.73 -13.95
N LEU A 64 1.68 -3.74 -12.96
CA LEU A 64 3.13 -3.71 -13.18
C LEU A 64 3.65 -4.98 -13.86
N GLU A 65 3.14 -6.16 -13.51
CA GLU A 65 3.43 -7.43 -14.19
C GLU A 65 3.08 -7.35 -15.68
N ARG A 66 1.91 -6.79 -16.02
CA ARG A 66 1.48 -6.61 -17.42
C ARG A 66 2.36 -5.62 -18.17
N LEU A 67 2.77 -4.53 -17.51
CA LEU A 67 3.67 -3.54 -18.09
C LEU A 67 5.07 -4.10 -18.33
N ALA A 68 5.60 -4.87 -17.38
CA ALA A 68 6.92 -5.50 -17.48
C ALA A 68 6.96 -6.59 -18.58
N ALA A 69 5.85 -7.29 -18.81
CA ALA A 69 5.71 -8.25 -19.91
C ALA A 69 5.50 -7.58 -21.28
N GLY A 70 5.20 -6.28 -21.33
CA GLY A 70 4.92 -5.55 -22.57
C GLY A 70 6.19 -5.11 -23.32
N GLN A 71 6.09 -4.96 -24.65
CA GLN A 71 7.17 -4.35 -25.43
C GLN A 71 7.20 -2.84 -25.18
N ARG A 72 8.36 -2.33 -24.76
CA ARG A 72 8.59 -0.89 -24.60
C ARG A 72 8.43 -0.21 -25.97
N LYS A 73 7.65 0.87 -26.03
CA LYS A 73 7.60 1.69 -27.26
C LYS A 73 9.01 2.21 -27.55
N ALA A 74 9.49 2.00 -28.78
CA ALA A 74 10.71 2.62 -29.26
C ALA A 74 10.48 4.13 -29.35
N SER A 75 11.34 4.89 -28.65
CA SER A 75 11.33 6.36 -28.61
C SER A 75 11.76 6.96 -29.94
#